data_AF-A0A1G1EBZ7-F1
#
_entry.id   AF-A0A1G1EBZ7-F1
#
_cell.length_a   1.000
_cell.length_b   1.000
_cell.length_c   1.000
_cell.angle_alpha   90.00
_cell.angle_beta   90.00
_cell.angle_gamma   90.00
#
_symmetry.space_group_name_H-M   'P 1'
#
loop_
_entity.id
_entity.type
_entity.pdbx_description
1 polymer ?
#
loop_
_entity_poly.entity_id
_entity_poly.type
_entity_poly.pdbx_seq_one_letter_code
_entity_poly.pdbx_strand_id
1 'polypeptide(L)'
;MQRAIQLAEEKNIRLEAIDRNISITLHRLIHNVGLWQKLKLLYGMMMGFILGGDVSKEQIEDLKNGDILNSVIKEFGQSLPKIKQILIDERDQYMAGKLTQLAESPDGPKNIAALVGAGHLDGMAAMFASPPDSKRLIELNQKPPPAWTGYYVTFAMSLFIITAFYFGFKRSTELGWHLLATWVLAHGVLSALGASLALAHPLTILTAFVASPITSLCPAIGTGMVVGLLECYLRKPRVDDFERLRDDLIHWKMWWKNKVIRVFLVFIFAKSGSAVGTYVAGASIIHHFLE
;
A
#
# COMPACT_ATOMS: atom_id res chain seq x y z
N MET A 1 10.14 25.34 5.50
CA MET A 1 9.01 25.08 6.44
C MET A 1 9.43 25.10 7.89
N GLN A 2 10.39 24.26 8.35
CA GLN A 2 10.79 24.21 9.78
C GLN A 2 11.14 25.58 10.37
N ARG A 3 11.93 26.40 9.64
CA ARG A 3 12.25 27.76 10.10
C ARG A 3 11.03 28.68 10.21
N ALA A 4 10.03 28.52 9.34
CA ALA A 4 8.80 29.29 9.40
C ALA A 4 7.93 28.91 10.61
N ILE A 5 7.88 27.61 10.95
CA ILE A 5 7.20 27.12 12.15
C ILE A 5 7.87 27.68 13.41
N GLN A 6 9.20 27.59 13.51
CA GLN A 6 9.96 28.17 14.62
C GLN A 6 9.73 29.68 14.76
N LEU A 7 9.77 30.43 13.66
CA LEU A 7 9.52 31.87 13.68
C LEU A 7 8.08 32.22 14.09
N ALA A 8 7.10 31.39 13.71
CA ALA A 8 5.72 31.59 14.13
C ALA A 8 5.57 31.38 15.64
N GLU A 9 6.21 30.34 16.19
CA GLU A 9 6.25 30.09 17.64
C GLU A 9 7.00 31.21 18.40
N GLU A 10 8.20 31.58 17.95
CA GLU A 10 9.02 32.66 18.53
C GLU A 10 8.26 33.99 18.59
N LYS A 11 7.46 34.29 17.56
CA LYS A 11 6.67 35.52 17.46
C LYS A 11 5.23 35.40 17.93
N ASN A 12 4.86 34.24 18.49
CA ASN A 12 3.51 33.93 18.96
C ASN A 12 2.42 34.22 17.89
N ILE A 13 2.72 33.89 16.63
CA ILE A 13 1.81 34.02 15.49
C ILE A 13 0.98 32.74 15.40
N ARG A 14 -0.34 32.88 15.18
CA ARG A 14 -1.24 31.75 14.95
C ARG A 14 -0.73 30.89 13.79
N LEU A 15 -0.41 29.63 14.09
CA LEU A 15 0.05 28.64 13.13
C LEU A 15 -1.09 27.66 12.83
N GLU A 16 -1.40 27.46 11.55
CA GLU A 16 -2.45 26.55 11.08
C GLU A 16 -1.91 25.62 10.00
N ALA A 17 -2.18 24.31 10.12
CA ALA A 17 -1.87 23.34 9.08
C ALA A 17 -2.98 23.36 8.02
N ILE A 18 -2.65 23.82 6.82
CA ILE A 18 -3.63 23.99 5.73
C ILE A 18 -3.71 22.80 4.76
N ASP A 19 -2.73 21.88 4.80
CA ASP A 19 -2.71 20.70 3.93
C ASP A 19 -3.45 19.51 4.57
N ARG A 20 -3.88 18.59 3.72
CA ARG A 20 -4.58 17.37 4.12
C ARG A 20 -3.61 16.39 4.77
N ASN A 21 -4.11 15.59 5.73
CA ASN A 21 -3.34 14.50 6.30
C ASN A 21 -2.84 13.53 5.21
N ILE A 22 -1.53 13.31 5.18
CA ILE A 22 -0.86 12.45 4.19
C ILE A 22 -1.43 11.03 4.13
N SER A 23 -1.89 10.50 5.27
CA SER A 23 -2.49 9.16 5.34
C SER A 23 -3.76 9.06 4.49
N ILE A 24 -4.57 10.13 4.43
CA ILE A 24 -5.79 10.20 3.61
C ILE A 24 -5.40 10.26 2.14
N THR A 25 -4.42 11.09 1.79
CA THR A 25 -3.88 11.19 0.43
C THR A 25 -3.37 9.83 -0.07
N LEU A 26 -2.59 9.12 0.73
CA LEU A 26 -2.07 7.80 0.38
C LEU A 26 -3.18 6.75 0.26
N HIS A 27 -4.20 6.77 1.13
CA HIS A 27 -5.35 5.87 1.01
C HIS A 27 -6.14 6.13 -0.28
N ARG A 28 -6.40 7.39 -0.63
CA ARG A 28 -7.06 7.76 -1.89
C ARG A 28 -6.23 7.35 -3.09
N LEU A 29 -4.91 7.50 -3.04
CA LEU A 29 -4.00 7.05 -4.09
C LEU A 29 -4.12 5.53 -4.30
N ILE A 30 -4.02 4.76 -3.22
CA ILE A 30 -4.10 3.30 -3.29
C ILE A 30 -5.48 2.84 -3.75
N HIS A 31 -6.57 3.51 -3.35
CA HIS A 31 -7.92 3.08 -3.71
C HIS A 31 -8.31 3.48 -5.14
N ASN A 32 -7.95 4.69 -5.58
CA ASN A 32 -8.50 5.30 -6.80
C ASN A 32 -7.58 5.19 -8.02
N VAL A 33 -6.36 4.65 -7.87
CA VAL A 33 -5.42 4.43 -8.97
C VAL A 33 -5.42 2.96 -9.39
N GLY A 34 -5.48 2.71 -10.71
CA GLY A 34 -5.43 1.37 -11.27
C GLY A 34 -4.08 0.66 -11.05
N LEU A 35 -4.08 -0.67 -11.07
CA LEU A 35 -2.89 -1.50 -10.81
C LEU A 35 -1.74 -1.16 -11.76
N TRP A 36 -2.01 -0.97 -13.06
CA TRP A 36 -1.00 -0.62 -14.06
C TRP A 36 -0.28 0.70 -13.78
N GLN A 37 -1.01 1.73 -13.34
CA GLN A 37 -0.41 3.03 -13.01
C GLN A 37 0.44 2.94 -11.74
N LYS A 38 -0.01 2.16 -10.74
CA LYS A 38 0.79 1.87 -9.54
C LYS A 38 2.09 1.14 -9.90
N LEU A 39 2.03 0.14 -10.77
CA LEU A 39 3.21 -0.58 -11.24
C LEU A 39 4.17 0.32 -12.01
N LYS A 40 3.67 1.21 -12.88
CA LYS A 40 4.49 2.22 -13.56
C LYS A 40 5.20 3.15 -12.58
N LEU A 41 4.48 3.65 -11.58
CA LEU A 41 5.07 4.51 -10.54
C LEU A 41 6.14 3.76 -9.74
N LEU A 42 5.85 2.53 -9.31
CA LEU A 42 6.83 1.68 -8.62
C LEU A 42 8.06 1.42 -9.48
N TYR A 43 7.86 1.06 -10.76
CA TYR A 43 8.95 0.85 -11.70
C TYR A 43 9.80 2.11 -11.89
N GLY A 44 9.17 3.26 -12.09
CA GLY A 44 9.87 4.54 -12.21
C GLY A 44 10.68 4.89 -10.95
N MET A 45 10.11 4.66 -9.77
CA MET A 45 10.83 4.83 -8.51
C MET A 45 12.03 3.88 -8.42
N MET A 46 11.84 2.58 -8.68
CA MET A 46 12.94 1.61 -8.64
C MET A 46 14.04 1.95 -9.64
N MET A 47 13.68 2.32 -10.87
CA MET A 47 14.65 2.76 -11.88
C MET A 47 15.38 4.03 -11.45
N GLY A 48 14.67 5.00 -10.85
CA GLY A 48 15.29 6.19 -10.28
C GLY A 48 16.26 5.88 -9.13
N PHE A 49 15.93 4.91 -8.28
CA PHE A 49 16.83 4.44 -7.22
C PHE A 49 18.05 3.66 -7.74
N ILE A 50 17.90 2.89 -8.83
CA ILE A 50 18.98 2.09 -9.42
C ILE A 50 19.91 2.95 -10.30
N LEU A 51 19.34 3.89 -11.04
CA LEU A 51 20.06 4.78 -11.96
C LEU A 51 20.54 6.08 -11.29
N GLY A 52 20.03 6.40 -10.10
CA GLY A 52 20.30 7.65 -9.40
C GLY A 52 21.73 7.69 -8.86
N GLY A 53 22.63 8.30 -9.64
CA GLY A 53 23.87 8.88 -9.12
C GLY A 53 23.59 10.16 -8.31
N ASP A 54 24.58 10.60 -7.54
CA ASP A 54 24.50 11.80 -6.68
C ASP A 54 23.96 13.01 -7.47
N VAL A 55 22.83 13.55 -7.00
CA VAL A 55 22.21 14.75 -7.59
C VAL A 55 23.10 15.95 -7.25
N SER A 56 23.66 16.59 -8.28
CA SER A 56 24.51 17.78 -8.12
C SER A 56 23.70 18.97 -7.59
N LYS A 57 24.35 19.90 -6.88
CA LYS A 57 23.68 21.09 -6.31
C LYS A 57 23.07 21.97 -7.40
N GLU A 58 23.73 22.02 -8.55
CA GLU A 58 23.32 22.74 -9.75
C GLU A 58 21.98 22.19 -10.28
N GLN A 59 21.82 20.86 -10.35
CA GLN A 59 20.55 20.22 -10.73
C GLN A 59 19.42 20.51 -9.73
N ILE A 60 19.73 20.66 -8.44
CA ILE A 60 18.74 21.03 -7.42
C ILE A 60 18.31 22.49 -7.55
N GLU A 61 19.23 23.39 -7.93
CA GLU A 61 18.90 24.80 -8.19
C GLU A 61 18.07 24.97 -9.46
N ASP A 62 18.36 24.21 -10.50
CA ASP A 62 17.54 24.21 -11.72
C ASP A 62 16.11 23.73 -11.46
N LEU A 63 15.90 22.79 -10.54
CA LEU A 63 14.58 22.35 -10.11
C LEU A 63 13.83 23.37 -9.24
N LYS A 64 14.52 24.38 -8.68
CA LYS A 64 13.85 25.52 -7.99
C LYS A 64 13.30 26.54 -8.98
N ASN A 65 13.70 26.49 -10.26
CA ASN A 65 13.08 27.30 -11.29
C ASN A 65 11.65 26.79 -11.51
N GLY A 66 10.67 27.63 -11.16
CA GLY A 66 9.24 27.30 -11.22
C GLY A 66 8.82 26.76 -12.59
N ASP A 67 9.39 27.29 -13.68
CA ASP A 67 9.08 26.86 -15.05
C ASP A 67 9.52 25.42 -15.35
N ILE A 68 10.70 25.02 -14.88
CA ILE A 68 11.21 23.64 -15.06
C ILE A 68 10.37 22.69 -14.22
N LEU A 69 10.13 23.02 -12.95
CA LEU A 69 9.30 22.20 -12.07
C LEU A 69 7.88 22.00 -12.64
N ASN A 70 7.27 23.08 -13.15
CA ASN A 70 5.95 23.04 -13.76
C ASN A 70 5.93 22.17 -15.02
N SER A 71 6.98 22.23 -15.84
CA SER A 71 7.08 21.38 -17.04
C SER A 71 7.13 19.89 -16.68
N VAL A 72 7.92 19.51 -15.67
CA VAL A 72 8.01 18.14 -15.14
C VAL A 72 6.68 17.68 -14.56
N ILE A 73 6.01 18.52 -13.76
CA ILE A 73 4.69 18.19 -13.19
C ILE A 73 3.65 18.00 -14.30
N LYS A 74 3.72 18.81 -15.37
CA LYS A 74 2.82 18.72 -16.52
C LYS A 74 3.03 17.43 -17.30
N GLU A 75 4.27 17.07 -17.61
CA GLU A 75 4.62 15.82 -18.30
C GLU A 75 4.24 14.59 -17.46
N PHE A 76 4.56 14.62 -16.17
CA PHE A 76 4.13 13.60 -15.20
C PHE A 76 2.60 13.45 -15.17
N GLY A 77 1.89 14.59 -15.17
CA GLY A 77 0.43 14.63 -15.21
C GLY A 77 -0.18 14.08 -16.50
N GLN A 78 0.49 14.22 -17.64
CA GLN A 78 0.04 13.62 -18.90
C GLN A 78 0.20 12.10 -18.90
N SER A 79 1.31 11.59 -18.34
CA SER A 79 1.58 10.16 -18.26
C SER A 79 0.72 9.45 -17.20
N LEU A 80 0.49 10.11 -16.06
CA LEU A 80 -0.18 9.55 -14.87
C LEU A 80 -1.26 10.50 -14.32
N PRO A 81 -2.32 10.80 -15.11
CA PRO A 81 -3.30 11.85 -14.78
C PRO A 81 -4.02 11.61 -13.46
N LYS A 82 -4.35 10.34 -13.15
CA LYS A 82 -5.04 10.01 -11.90
C LYS A 82 -4.16 10.21 -10.67
N ILE A 83 -2.86 9.97 -10.80
CA ILE A 83 -1.90 10.16 -9.72
C ILE A 83 -1.69 11.65 -9.48
N LYS A 84 -1.50 12.45 -10.54
CA LYS A 84 -1.46 13.92 -10.43
C LYS A 84 -2.71 14.45 -9.74
N GLN A 85 -3.89 14.00 -10.18
CA GLN A 85 -5.16 14.43 -9.59
C GLN A 85 -5.17 14.26 -8.06
N ILE A 86 -4.70 13.12 -7.55
CA ILE A 86 -4.79 12.81 -6.10
C ILE A 86 -3.64 13.44 -5.30
N LEU A 87 -2.42 13.48 -5.86
CA LEU A 87 -1.22 13.96 -5.17
C LEU A 87 -1.02 15.48 -5.25
N ILE A 88 -1.66 16.14 -6.21
CA ILE A 88 -1.52 17.58 -6.46
C ILE A 88 -2.90 18.22 -6.46
N ASP A 89 -3.72 18.00 -7.49
CA ASP A 89 -4.94 18.78 -7.71
C ASP A 89 -5.94 18.70 -6.53
N GLU A 90 -6.14 17.52 -5.93
CA GLU A 90 -6.99 17.36 -4.74
C GLU A 90 -6.43 18.08 -3.50
N ARG A 91 -5.11 18.15 -3.36
CA ARG A 91 -4.45 18.85 -2.26
C ARG A 91 -4.50 20.36 -2.46
N ASP A 92 -4.36 20.83 -3.70
CA ASP A 92 -4.52 22.23 -4.05
C ASP A 92 -5.93 22.71 -3.73
N GLN A 93 -6.95 21.92 -4.10
CA GLN A 93 -8.35 22.18 -3.72
C GLN A 93 -8.52 22.24 -2.20
N TYR A 94 -7.94 21.28 -1.47
CA TYR A 94 -8.05 21.25 -0.02
C TYR A 94 -7.39 22.46 0.64
N MET A 95 -6.15 22.80 0.23
CA MET A 95 -5.41 23.94 0.78
C MET A 95 -6.08 25.27 0.45
N ALA A 96 -6.51 25.47 -0.81
CA ALA A 96 -7.20 26.68 -1.23
C ALA A 96 -8.52 26.86 -0.47
N GLY A 97 -9.37 25.83 -0.41
CA GLY A 97 -10.64 25.91 0.32
C GLY A 97 -10.44 26.07 1.83
N LYS A 98 -9.41 25.44 2.42
CA LYS A 98 -9.08 25.62 3.85
C LYS A 98 -8.67 27.06 4.15
N LEU A 99 -7.88 27.69 3.27
CA LEU A 99 -7.51 29.10 3.40
C LEU A 99 -8.72 30.02 3.28
N THR A 100 -9.61 29.78 2.30
CA THR A 100 -10.86 30.53 2.16
C THR A 100 -11.72 30.39 3.41
N GLN A 101 -11.91 29.17 3.94
CA GLN A 101 -12.68 28.94 5.15
C GLN A 101 -12.09 29.66 6.38
N LEU A 102 -10.76 29.75 6.48
CA LEU A 102 -10.09 30.50 7.55
C LEU A 102 -10.31 32.00 7.41
N ALA A 103 -10.23 32.53 6.18
CA ALA A 103 -10.44 33.94 5.90
C ALA A 103 -11.90 34.38 6.14
N GLU A 104 -12.86 33.52 5.81
CA GLU A 104 -14.30 33.78 5.96
C GLU A 104 -14.84 33.49 7.38
N SER A 105 -14.03 32.89 8.25
CA SER A 105 -14.46 32.60 9.62
C SER A 105 -14.73 33.88 10.43
N PRO A 106 -15.71 33.90 11.36
CA PRO A 106 -16.06 35.10 12.13
C PRO A 106 -14.87 35.73 12.88
N ASP A 107 -13.96 34.89 13.39
CA ASP A 107 -12.69 35.30 14.03
C ASP A 107 -11.49 35.11 13.08
N GLY A 108 -11.74 35.24 11.78
CA GLY A 108 -10.76 35.01 10.73
C GLY A 108 -9.66 36.07 10.71
N PRO A 109 -8.40 35.68 10.48
CA PRO A 109 -7.32 36.64 10.30
C PRO A 109 -7.53 37.46 9.02
N LYS A 110 -7.37 38.79 9.12
CA LYS A 110 -7.45 39.70 7.96
C LYS A 110 -6.36 39.44 6.91
N ASN A 111 -5.17 39.05 7.36
CA ASN A 111 -4.01 38.77 6.51
C ASN A 111 -3.53 37.35 6.81
N ILE A 112 -3.41 36.53 5.77
CA ILE A 112 -2.89 35.16 5.87
C ILE A 112 -1.62 35.07 5.03
N ALA A 113 -0.52 34.68 5.66
CA ALA A 113 0.70 34.30 4.95
C ALA A 113 0.75 32.76 4.83
N ALA A 114 0.52 32.25 3.62
CA ALA A 114 0.56 30.81 3.34
C ALA A 114 1.94 30.41 2.78
N LEU A 115 2.60 29.45 3.42
CA LEU A 115 3.83 28.85 2.92
C LEU A 115 3.53 27.49 2.31
N VAL A 116 3.63 27.37 0.98
CA VAL A 116 3.31 26.14 0.24
C VAL A 116 4.47 25.74 -0.67
N GLY A 117 4.47 24.47 -1.10
CA GLY A 117 5.45 23.99 -2.08
C GLY A 117 5.24 24.65 -3.45
N ALA A 118 6.32 24.93 -4.18
CA ALA A 118 6.27 25.64 -5.45
C ALA A 118 5.32 24.99 -6.48
N GLY A 119 5.27 23.66 -6.54
CA GLY A 119 4.38 22.93 -7.44
C GLY A 119 2.88 23.05 -7.14
N HIS A 120 2.49 23.65 -6.02
CA HIS A 120 1.09 23.89 -5.63
C HIS A 120 0.63 25.33 -5.91
N LEU A 121 1.56 26.26 -6.19
CA LEU A 121 1.25 27.69 -6.28
C LEU A 121 0.25 27.99 -7.39
N ASP A 122 0.52 27.54 -8.62
CA ASP A 122 -0.34 27.83 -9.78
C ASP A 122 -1.72 27.16 -9.63
N GLY A 123 -1.73 25.92 -9.13
CA GLY A 123 -2.96 25.16 -8.90
C GLY A 123 -3.85 25.82 -7.85
N MET A 124 -3.28 26.27 -6.73
CA MET A 124 -4.02 27.00 -5.69
C MET A 124 -4.47 28.38 -6.15
N ALA A 125 -3.61 29.13 -6.84
CA ALA A 125 -3.91 30.48 -7.32
C ALA A 125 -5.14 30.50 -8.23
N ALA A 126 -5.25 29.53 -9.15
CA ALA A 126 -6.40 29.39 -10.03
C ALA A 126 -7.71 29.09 -9.26
N MET A 127 -7.63 28.41 -8.11
CA MET A 127 -8.79 28.00 -7.32
C MET A 127 -9.36 29.14 -6.47
N PHE A 128 -8.60 30.20 -6.15
CA PHE A 128 -9.13 31.31 -5.37
C PHE A 128 -10.21 32.12 -6.11
N ALA A 129 -10.26 32.06 -7.44
CA ALA A 129 -11.34 32.66 -8.22
C ALA A 129 -12.69 31.94 -8.03
N SER A 130 -12.66 30.65 -7.71
CA SER A 130 -13.85 29.83 -7.43
C SER A 130 -13.49 28.77 -6.38
N PRO A 131 -13.44 29.17 -5.09
CA PRO A 131 -12.92 28.31 -4.04
C PRO A 131 -13.82 27.09 -3.81
N PRO A 132 -13.24 25.91 -3.49
CA PRO A 132 -14.01 24.74 -3.15
C PRO A 132 -14.93 24.96 -1.95
N ASP A 133 -16.16 24.44 -2.03
CA ASP A 133 -17.13 24.56 -0.95
C ASP A 133 -16.79 23.65 0.26
N SER A 134 -17.49 23.88 1.37
CA SER A 134 -17.30 23.12 2.60
C SER A 134 -17.59 21.63 2.43
N LYS A 135 -18.54 21.25 1.56
CA LYS A 135 -18.86 19.86 1.26
C LYS A 135 -17.69 19.17 0.58
N ARG A 136 -17.07 19.83 -0.41
CA ARG A 136 -15.90 19.31 -1.11
C ARG A 136 -14.71 19.14 -0.17
N LEU A 137 -14.48 20.07 0.75
CA LEU A 137 -13.42 19.93 1.76
C LEU A 137 -13.64 18.71 2.67
N ILE A 138 -14.88 18.47 3.10
CA ILE A 138 -15.24 17.29 3.90
C ILE A 138 -14.97 16.01 3.09
N GLU A 139 -15.41 15.95 1.84
CA GLU A 139 -15.18 14.81 0.96
C GLU A 139 -13.67 14.55 0.75
N LEU A 140 -12.89 15.61 0.49
CA LEU A 140 -11.44 15.52 0.31
C LEU A 140 -10.72 15.01 1.56
N ASN A 141 -11.26 15.28 2.75
CA ASN A 141 -10.72 14.87 4.05
C ASN A 141 -11.28 13.52 4.55
N GLN A 142 -12.04 12.79 3.73
CA GLN A 142 -12.50 11.46 4.07
C GLN A 142 -11.63 10.37 3.42
N LYS A 143 -11.42 9.29 4.17
CA LYS A 143 -10.80 8.07 3.65
C LYS A 143 -11.82 7.34 2.77
N PRO A 144 -11.43 6.84 1.59
CA PRO A 144 -12.31 6.00 0.79
C PRO A 144 -12.74 4.77 1.61
N PRO A 145 -14.00 4.32 1.50
CA PRO A 145 -14.48 3.14 2.21
C PRO A 145 -13.67 1.91 1.77
N PRO A 146 -13.49 0.91 2.66
CA PRO A 146 -12.82 -0.31 2.28
C PRO A 146 -13.58 -1.01 1.15
N ALA A 147 -12.87 -1.57 0.17
CA ALA A 147 -13.48 -2.35 -0.89
C ALA A 147 -13.91 -3.72 -0.33
N TRP A 148 -15.22 -3.96 -0.23
CA TRP A 148 -15.76 -5.25 0.25
C TRP A 148 -15.68 -6.37 -0.78
N THR A 149 -15.36 -6.05 -2.03
CA THR A 149 -15.26 -7.00 -3.15
C THR A 149 -14.30 -8.15 -2.85
N GLY A 150 -13.16 -7.88 -2.21
CA GLY A 150 -12.21 -8.94 -1.82
C GLY A 150 -12.79 -9.95 -0.82
N TYR A 151 -13.68 -9.51 0.07
CA TYR A 151 -14.33 -10.38 1.04
C TYR A 151 -15.32 -11.33 0.35
N TYR A 152 -16.14 -10.80 -0.57
CA TYR A 152 -17.09 -11.59 -1.34
C TYR A 152 -16.40 -12.64 -2.24
N VAL A 153 -15.31 -12.27 -2.91
CA VAL A 153 -14.55 -13.20 -3.76
C VAL A 153 -13.99 -14.36 -2.93
N THR A 154 -13.41 -14.05 -1.76
CA THR A 154 -12.86 -15.09 -0.89
C THR A 154 -13.96 -15.98 -0.32
N PHE A 155 -15.09 -15.41 0.10
CA PHE A 155 -16.24 -16.19 0.58
C PHE A 155 -16.82 -17.10 -0.49
N ALA A 156 -17.01 -16.59 -1.71
CA ALA A 156 -17.50 -17.36 -2.85
C ALA A 156 -16.55 -18.52 -3.19
N MET A 157 -15.23 -18.27 -3.19
CA MET A 157 -14.22 -19.31 -3.41
C MET A 157 -14.26 -20.37 -2.30
N SER A 158 -14.31 -19.98 -1.03
CA SER A 158 -14.41 -20.93 0.09
C SER A 158 -15.65 -21.80 -0.01
N LEU A 159 -16.81 -21.20 -0.33
CA LEU A 159 -18.05 -21.93 -0.53
C LEU A 159 -17.95 -22.92 -1.69
N PHE A 160 -17.34 -22.50 -2.81
CA PHE A 160 -17.09 -23.36 -3.96
C PHE A 160 -16.25 -24.58 -3.59
N ILE A 161 -15.12 -24.39 -2.88
CA ILE A 161 -14.21 -25.48 -2.52
C ILE A 161 -14.85 -26.44 -1.51
N ILE A 162 -15.56 -25.93 -0.49
CA ILE A 162 -16.28 -26.78 0.48
C ILE A 162 -17.35 -27.61 -0.23
N THR A 163 -18.06 -26.99 -1.17
CA THR A 163 -19.07 -27.68 -1.98
C THR A 163 -18.44 -28.75 -2.86
N ALA A 164 -17.29 -28.47 -3.47
CA ALA A 164 -16.53 -29.44 -4.26
C ALA A 164 -16.10 -30.65 -3.42
N PHE A 165 -15.63 -30.45 -2.19
CA PHE A 165 -15.33 -31.58 -1.29
C PHE A 165 -16.58 -32.38 -0.96
N TYR A 166 -17.69 -31.73 -0.61
CA TYR A 166 -18.95 -32.40 -0.30
C TYR A 166 -19.42 -33.30 -1.46
N PHE A 167 -19.45 -32.77 -2.68
CA PHE A 167 -19.84 -33.55 -3.86
C PHE A 167 -18.81 -34.61 -4.23
N GLY A 168 -17.52 -34.35 -4.01
CA GLY A 168 -16.45 -35.34 -4.18
C GLY A 168 -16.71 -36.57 -3.32
N PHE A 169 -16.93 -36.38 -2.00
CA PHE A 169 -17.25 -37.47 -1.07
C PHE A 169 -18.59 -38.15 -1.37
N LYS A 170 -19.59 -37.42 -1.90
CA LYS A 170 -20.85 -38.00 -2.36
C LYS A 170 -20.70 -38.89 -3.59
N ARG A 171 -19.80 -38.57 -4.52
CA ARG A 171 -19.54 -39.37 -5.74
C ARG A 171 -18.70 -40.60 -5.40
N SER A 172 -17.59 -40.42 -4.68
CA SER A 172 -16.81 -41.52 -4.12
C SER A 172 -15.90 -41.05 -2.97
N THR A 173 -15.70 -41.91 -1.97
CA THR A 173 -14.81 -41.61 -0.84
C THR A 173 -13.36 -41.36 -1.32
N GLU A 174 -12.93 -42.08 -2.35
CA GLU A 174 -11.59 -41.92 -2.94
C GLU A 174 -11.42 -40.54 -3.59
N LEU A 175 -12.38 -40.09 -4.38
CA LEU A 175 -12.34 -38.76 -5.00
C LEU A 175 -12.33 -37.66 -3.93
N GLY A 176 -13.17 -37.78 -2.90
CA GLY A 176 -13.18 -36.84 -1.78
C GLY A 176 -11.80 -36.69 -1.11
N TRP A 177 -11.14 -37.81 -0.81
CA TRP A 177 -9.78 -37.80 -0.26
C TRP A 177 -8.74 -37.25 -1.23
N HIS A 178 -8.84 -37.56 -2.53
CA HIS A 178 -7.94 -37.04 -3.54
C HIS A 178 -8.02 -35.52 -3.64
N LEU A 179 -9.24 -34.95 -3.69
CA LEU A 179 -9.46 -33.50 -3.73
C LEU A 179 -8.94 -32.83 -2.46
N LEU A 180 -9.20 -33.41 -1.29
CA LEU A 180 -8.71 -32.89 -0.01
C LEU A 180 -7.17 -32.93 0.06
N ALA A 181 -6.56 -34.05 -0.32
CA ALA A 181 -5.10 -34.20 -0.35
C ALA A 181 -4.46 -33.21 -1.33
N THR A 182 -5.04 -33.05 -2.52
CA THR A 182 -4.58 -32.06 -3.52
C THR A 182 -4.64 -30.64 -2.94
N TRP A 183 -5.73 -30.29 -2.27
CA TRP A 183 -5.87 -28.98 -1.62
C TRP A 183 -4.83 -28.76 -0.53
N VAL A 184 -4.72 -29.69 0.41
CA VAL A 184 -3.81 -29.60 1.55
C VAL A 184 -2.35 -29.56 1.10
N LEU A 185 -1.97 -30.43 0.15
CA LEU A 185 -0.60 -30.51 -0.35
C LEU A 185 -0.24 -29.29 -1.19
N ALA A 186 -1.09 -28.87 -2.13
CA ALA A 186 -0.78 -27.70 -2.97
C ALA A 186 -0.62 -26.44 -2.11
N HIS A 187 -1.54 -26.18 -1.18
CA HIS A 187 -1.44 -25.04 -0.27
C HIS A 187 -0.27 -25.16 0.69
N GLY A 188 -0.19 -26.29 1.40
CA GLY A 188 0.80 -26.50 2.45
C GLY A 188 2.22 -26.48 1.90
N VAL A 189 2.50 -27.24 0.85
CA VAL A 189 3.85 -27.33 0.27
C VAL A 189 4.28 -26.00 -0.32
N LEU A 190 3.46 -25.33 -1.14
CA LEU A 190 3.85 -24.07 -1.77
C LEU A 190 4.04 -22.94 -0.74
N SER A 191 3.19 -22.89 0.28
CA SER A 191 3.34 -21.93 1.38
C SER A 191 4.60 -22.20 2.21
N ALA A 192 4.87 -23.47 2.55
CA ALA A 192 6.08 -23.86 3.27
C ALA A 192 7.36 -23.60 2.47
N LEU A 193 7.33 -23.86 1.15
CA LEU A 193 8.42 -23.49 0.24
C LEU A 193 8.65 -21.98 0.23
N GLY A 194 7.59 -21.18 0.14
CA GLY A 194 7.67 -19.73 0.24
C GLY A 194 8.31 -19.26 1.55
N ALA A 195 7.86 -19.80 2.69
CA ALA A 195 8.46 -19.51 3.99
C ALA A 195 9.94 -19.95 4.07
N SER A 196 10.28 -21.08 3.45
CA SER A 196 11.66 -21.60 3.38
C SER A 196 12.57 -20.68 2.57
N LEU A 197 12.09 -20.15 1.43
CA LEU A 197 12.82 -19.16 0.63
C LEU A 197 13.12 -17.87 1.40
N ALA A 198 12.24 -17.49 2.34
CA ALA A 198 12.46 -16.37 3.25
C ALA A 198 13.38 -16.71 4.44
N LEU A 199 13.91 -17.94 4.52
CA LEU A 199 14.71 -18.46 5.64
C LEU A 199 13.98 -18.32 6.98
N ALA A 200 12.68 -18.61 6.99
CA ALA A 200 11.85 -18.60 8.19
C ALA A 200 12.36 -19.59 9.24
N HIS A 201 11.92 -19.42 10.49
CA HIS A 201 12.16 -20.41 11.52
C HIS A 201 11.51 -21.77 11.15
N PRO A 202 12.11 -22.94 11.45
CA PRO A 202 11.54 -24.24 11.10
C PRO A 202 10.09 -24.45 11.57
N LEU A 203 9.76 -23.98 12.78
CA LEU A 203 8.38 -23.98 13.27
C LEU A 203 7.45 -23.11 12.42
N THR A 204 7.91 -21.96 11.94
CA THR A 204 7.15 -21.10 11.04
C THR A 204 6.89 -21.79 9.69
N ILE A 205 7.86 -22.54 9.17
CA ILE A 205 7.70 -23.33 7.93
C ILE A 205 6.64 -24.43 8.12
N LEU A 206 6.70 -25.15 9.24
CA LEU A 206 5.71 -26.16 9.58
C LEU A 206 4.31 -25.55 9.76
N THR A 207 4.21 -24.41 10.44
CA THR A 207 2.95 -23.67 10.56
C THR A 207 2.45 -23.19 9.21
N ALA A 208 3.34 -22.76 8.30
CA ALA A 208 2.95 -22.38 6.94
C ALA A 208 2.29 -23.54 6.19
N PHE A 209 2.79 -24.77 6.35
CA PHE A 209 2.23 -25.98 5.77
C PHE A 209 0.81 -26.27 6.28
N VAL A 210 0.63 -26.23 7.61
CA VAL A 210 -0.65 -26.60 8.24
C VAL A 210 -1.68 -25.48 8.13
N ALA A 211 -1.28 -24.24 8.35
CA ALA A 211 -2.19 -23.10 8.38
C ALA A 211 -2.68 -22.71 6.98
N SER A 212 -1.89 -22.94 5.92
CA SER A 212 -2.24 -22.51 4.57
C SER A 212 -3.59 -23.03 4.06
N PRO A 213 -3.86 -24.35 4.04
CA PRO A 213 -5.13 -24.88 3.50
C PRO A 213 -6.36 -24.48 4.32
N ILE A 214 -6.18 -24.13 5.60
CA ILE A 214 -7.27 -23.70 6.49
C ILE A 214 -7.53 -22.20 6.29
N THR A 215 -6.48 -21.39 6.32
CA THR A 215 -6.57 -19.93 6.18
C THR A 215 -6.97 -19.50 4.78
N SER A 216 -6.66 -20.28 3.74
CA SER A 216 -7.12 -20.00 2.38
C SER A 216 -8.65 -20.05 2.24
N LEU A 217 -9.33 -20.79 3.11
CA LEU A 217 -10.80 -20.86 3.18
C LEU A 217 -11.40 -19.78 4.11
N CYS A 218 -10.58 -18.97 4.79
CA CYS A 218 -11.03 -17.95 5.72
C CYS A 218 -10.90 -16.53 5.10
N PRO A 219 -12.00 -15.78 4.91
CA PRO A 219 -11.94 -14.42 4.39
C PRO A 219 -11.17 -13.42 5.27
N ALA A 220 -11.09 -13.68 6.57
CA ALA A 220 -10.55 -12.72 7.55
C ALA A 220 -9.04 -12.91 7.82
N ILE A 221 -8.51 -14.13 7.71
CA ILE A 221 -7.16 -14.46 8.15
C ILE A 221 -6.42 -15.18 7.02
N GLY A 222 -5.35 -14.57 6.53
CA GLY A 222 -4.47 -15.18 5.52
C GLY A 222 -3.26 -15.89 6.13
N THR A 223 -2.72 -16.88 5.42
CA THR A 223 -1.54 -17.66 5.85
C THR A 223 -0.36 -16.77 6.24
N GLY A 224 -0.09 -15.73 5.44
CA GLY A 224 0.97 -14.76 5.71
C GLY A 224 0.87 -14.12 7.09
N MET A 225 -0.36 -13.79 7.55
CA MET A 225 -0.58 -13.18 8.86
C MET A 225 -0.19 -14.15 9.98
N VAL A 226 -0.62 -15.41 9.87
CA VAL A 226 -0.32 -16.44 10.88
C VAL A 226 1.18 -16.68 10.98
N VAL A 227 1.85 -16.91 9.85
CA VAL A 227 3.29 -17.21 9.85
C VAL A 227 4.14 -15.98 10.18
N GLY A 228 3.70 -14.78 9.78
CA GLY A 228 4.39 -13.53 10.10
C GLY A 228 4.32 -13.21 11.59
N LEU A 229 3.15 -13.37 12.21
CA LEU A 229 3.00 -13.22 13.66
C LEU A 229 3.83 -14.24 14.44
N LEU A 230 3.83 -15.50 13.99
CA LEU A 230 4.64 -16.55 14.60
C LEU A 230 6.14 -16.28 14.44
N GLU A 231 6.61 -15.88 13.26
CA GLU A 231 8.01 -15.51 13.04
C GLU A 231 8.41 -14.32 13.92
N CYS A 232 7.55 -13.31 14.04
CA CYS A 232 7.75 -12.19 14.99
C CYS A 232 7.90 -12.68 16.43
N TYR A 233 7.08 -13.63 16.85
CA TYR A 233 7.12 -14.17 18.20
C TYR A 233 8.39 -14.99 18.45
N LEU A 234 8.77 -15.86 17.51
CA LEU A 234 9.94 -16.74 17.61
C LEU A 234 11.26 -15.99 17.40
N ARG A 235 11.31 -15.02 16.49
CA ARG A 235 12.47 -14.19 16.16
C ARG A 235 12.16 -12.72 16.35
N LYS A 236 11.94 -12.33 17.61
CA LYS A 236 11.61 -10.97 18.04
C LYS A 236 12.54 -9.92 17.39
N PRO A 237 11.99 -8.99 16.60
CA PRO A 237 12.73 -7.83 16.10
C PRO A 237 13.22 -6.93 17.23
N ARG A 238 14.40 -6.33 17.08
CA ARG A 238 14.98 -5.38 18.04
C ARG A 238 14.82 -3.95 17.55
N VAL A 239 15.00 -2.97 18.44
CA VAL A 239 14.97 -1.54 18.10
C VAL A 239 15.99 -1.20 17.01
N ASP A 240 17.20 -1.76 17.08
CA ASP A 240 18.25 -1.62 16.06
C ASP A 240 17.81 -2.09 14.66
N ASP A 241 16.98 -3.14 14.56
CA ASP A 241 16.45 -3.61 13.27
C ASP A 241 15.51 -2.56 12.64
N PHE A 242 14.84 -1.73 13.45
CA PHE A 242 13.98 -0.64 12.98
C PHE A 242 14.78 0.62 12.60
N GLU A 243 15.80 0.97 13.38
CA GLU A 243 16.67 2.12 13.09
C GLU A 243 17.40 1.93 11.75
N ARG A 244 17.86 0.71 11.48
CA ARG A 244 18.60 0.35 10.26
C ARG A 244 17.71 -0.06 9.08
N LEU A 245 16.38 -0.06 9.26
CA LEU A 245 15.44 -0.57 8.27
C LEU A 245 15.58 0.11 6.90
N ARG A 246 15.77 1.44 6.88
CA ARG A 246 15.92 2.21 5.64
C ARG A 246 17.17 1.79 4.86
N ASP A 247 18.30 1.63 5.55
CA ASP A 247 19.58 1.29 4.92
C ASP A 247 19.62 -0.17 4.46
N ASP A 248 19.00 -1.05 5.26
CA ASP A 248 18.92 -2.49 4.96
C ASP A 248 17.96 -2.80 3.80
N LEU A 249 16.92 -1.99 3.58
CA LEU A 249 16.01 -2.14 2.44
C LEU A 249 16.70 -1.91 1.09
N ILE A 250 17.74 -1.07 1.04
CA ILE A 250 18.50 -0.76 -0.18
C ILE A 250 19.37 -1.95 -0.59
N HIS A 251 19.88 -2.70 0.39
CA HIS A 251 20.82 -3.80 0.15
C HIS A 251 20.09 -5.14 0.17
N TRP A 252 19.81 -5.72 -1.00
CA TRP A 252 19.05 -6.98 -1.12
C TRP A 252 19.57 -8.13 -0.22
N LYS A 253 20.89 -8.22 -0.01
CA LYS A 253 21.50 -9.22 0.90
C LYS A 253 21.10 -9.01 2.37
N MET A 254 20.79 -7.77 2.77
CA MET A 254 20.38 -7.42 4.13
C MET A 254 18.93 -7.80 4.42
N TRP A 255 18.12 -8.07 3.40
CA TRP A 255 16.72 -8.44 3.60
C TRP A 255 16.55 -9.74 4.39
N TRP A 256 17.46 -10.69 4.18
CA TRP A 256 17.51 -11.92 4.96
C TRP A 256 18.27 -11.76 6.28
N LYS A 257 18.94 -10.63 6.55
CA LYS A 257 19.66 -10.42 7.82
C LYS A 257 18.85 -9.62 8.83
N ASN A 258 18.19 -8.55 8.38
CA ASN A 258 17.33 -7.73 9.22
C ASN A 258 16.04 -8.50 9.58
N LYS A 259 15.73 -8.59 10.88
CA LYS A 259 14.60 -9.40 11.34
C LYS A 259 13.25 -8.84 10.93
N VAL A 260 13.12 -7.51 10.90
CA VAL A 260 11.88 -6.84 10.47
C VAL A 260 11.61 -7.17 9.00
N ILE A 261 12.60 -6.97 8.12
CA ILE A 261 12.46 -7.27 6.69
C ILE A 261 12.18 -8.77 6.49
N ARG A 262 12.87 -9.65 7.23
CA ARG A 262 12.65 -11.09 7.14
C ARG A 262 11.21 -11.49 7.48
N VAL A 263 10.62 -10.95 8.54
CA VAL A 263 9.21 -11.21 8.88
C VAL A 263 8.29 -10.83 7.71
N PHE A 264 8.52 -9.67 7.07
CA PHE A 264 7.76 -9.27 5.90
C PHE A 264 7.97 -10.21 4.71
N LEU A 265 9.20 -10.68 4.47
CA LEU A 265 9.48 -11.68 3.43
C LEU A 265 8.75 -12.99 3.69
N VAL A 266 8.77 -13.48 4.93
CA VAL A 266 8.05 -14.71 5.33
C VAL A 266 6.55 -14.54 5.10
N PHE A 267 5.97 -13.40 5.51
CA PHE A 267 4.57 -13.07 5.24
C PHE A 267 4.24 -13.11 3.74
N ILE A 268 5.04 -12.40 2.93
CA ILE A 268 4.78 -12.23 1.50
C ILE A 268 4.94 -13.57 0.77
N PHE A 269 6.06 -14.27 0.96
CA PHE A 269 6.33 -15.51 0.23
C PHE A 269 5.38 -16.64 0.63
N ALA A 270 5.04 -16.79 1.92
CA ALA A 270 4.05 -17.78 2.33
C ALA A 270 2.65 -17.45 1.78
N LYS A 271 2.25 -16.17 1.80
CA LYS A 271 0.97 -15.74 1.22
C LYS A 271 0.93 -15.97 -0.29
N SER A 272 2.00 -15.65 -1.01
CA SER A 272 2.10 -15.91 -2.45
C SER A 272 2.08 -17.40 -2.74
N GLY A 273 2.79 -18.23 -1.97
CA GLY A 273 2.74 -19.69 -2.09
C GLY A 273 1.32 -20.23 -1.90
N SER A 274 0.61 -19.77 -0.87
CA SER A 274 -0.80 -20.12 -0.67
C SER A 274 -1.70 -19.66 -1.82
N ALA A 275 -1.46 -18.47 -2.38
CA ALA A 275 -2.25 -17.97 -3.51
C ALA A 275 -2.05 -18.83 -4.76
N VAL A 276 -0.81 -19.22 -5.08
CA VAL A 276 -0.51 -20.18 -6.16
C VAL A 276 -1.19 -21.52 -5.88
N GLY A 277 -1.19 -21.98 -4.62
CA GLY A 277 -1.91 -23.17 -4.18
C GLY A 277 -3.39 -23.15 -4.52
N THR A 278 -4.08 -22.01 -4.37
CA THR A 278 -5.49 -21.86 -4.75
C THR A 278 -5.70 -22.12 -6.23
N TYR A 279 -4.83 -21.59 -7.10
CA TYR A 279 -4.95 -21.79 -8.54
C TYR A 279 -4.64 -23.23 -8.95
N VAL A 280 -3.57 -23.82 -8.40
CA VAL A 280 -3.16 -25.20 -8.71
C VAL A 280 -4.22 -26.21 -8.25
N ALA A 281 -4.65 -26.11 -6.99
CA ALA A 281 -5.66 -27.00 -6.44
C ALA A 281 -7.03 -26.77 -7.10
N GLY A 282 -7.42 -25.51 -7.31
CA GLY A 282 -8.68 -25.16 -7.98
C GLY A 282 -8.76 -25.72 -9.40
N ALA A 283 -7.70 -25.57 -10.20
CA ALA A 283 -7.62 -26.12 -11.54
C ALA A 283 -7.71 -27.66 -11.53
N SER A 284 -6.99 -28.32 -10.62
CA SER A 284 -7.04 -29.78 -10.47
C SER A 284 -8.44 -30.26 -10.08
N ILE A 285 -9.10 -29.57 -9.12
CA ILE A 285 -10.46 -29.92 -8.70
C ILE A 285 -11.43 -29.82 -9.87
N ILE A 286 -11.39 -28.72 -10.63
CA ILE A 286 -12.26 -28.53 -11.80
C ILE A 286 -12.04 -29.64 -12.83
N HIS A 287 -10.78 -29.97 -13.12
CA HIS A 287 -10.45 -31.02 -14.09
C HIS A 287 -11.07 -32.38 -13.74
N HIS A 288 -10.99 -32.80 -12.47
CA HIS A 288 -11.54 -34.09 -12.01
C HIS A 288 -13.07 -34.12 -11.97
N PHE A 289 -13.75 -32.97 -11.98
CA PHE A 289 -15.21 -32.90 -12.07
C PHE A 289 -15.72 -32.87 -13.52
N LEU A 290 -14.86 -32.51 -14.48
CA LEU A 290 -15.19 -32.52 -15.91
C LEU A 290 -14.98 -33.92 -16.53
N GLU A 291 -14.30 -34.82 -15.83
CA GLU A 291 -14.16 -36.25 -16.14
C GLU A 291 -15.20 -37.14 -15.40
#